data_AF-A0A7V2DYL4-F1
#
_entry.id   AF-A0A7V2DYL4-F1
#
_cell.length_a   1.000
_cell.length_b   1.000
_cell.length_c   1.000
_cell.angle_alpha   90.00
_cell.angle_beta   90.00
_cell.angle_gamma   90.00
#
_symmetry.space_group_name_H-M   'P 1'
#
loop_
_entity.id
_entity.type
_entity.pdbx_description
1 polymer ?
#
loop_
_entity_poly.entity_id
_entity_poly.type
_entity_poly.pdbx_seq_one_letter_code
_entity_poly.pdbx_strand_id
1 'polypeptide(L)'
;MNRVQKLALAATAATAALVAWGGLVRATGSGDGCPDWPRCFGRWVPPLEYHALIEYTHRFLVNLVVPLIAVLAVLAWRRRRESPRVFGASLAALVLVLVQAGLGGAVVLTGLHPWWVTAHFALAMLVLAALVSATTESFVAADGPPVDRGFARLAAWNAAAVLALLLVGTYVRARGSGLVFLDWPLMDGRIVPVLEGEAPAVFLHRVLAAAVAVLALWTAIRARAMPRRRRSVVALSALVLALVGAQVLVGAAVVWTRLSAAAVTAHVALSASIWALAVALAVLAQRLAPRPTPGGEPEPAPGAQASLGGRAMAYVRLTKPRIVLLLLVTTVPAMVLAADGLPPLGLVAATLAGGALAAGAANAVNCYLDRDIDGVMRRTRRRPLPAHELSPEQALRFGYWLGAASFFLLATTVNVLAAALALAAIAFYVFVYTMWLKRTTDRNIVIGGAAGAAPALVGWAAVTGGVALPAWVLFAIVFVWTPPHFWALAMRFAGDYAAAGVPMLPVARGERETRRQILLYSLALFGTSLLLVPVGGMGPIYLSAAVVLGGAFVHRALRLYREGGAAEAWGLFRFSVVYLGALFAAVAADRLVPLP
;
A
#
# COMPACT_ATOMS: atom_id res chain seq x y z
N MET A 1 19.29 9.32 33.49
CA MET A 1 19.19 10.18 32.30
C MET A 1 20.15 11.36 32.42
N ASN A 2 20.98 11.62 31.41
CA ASN A 2 21.85 12.79 31.34
C ASN A 2 21.06 14.06 30.94
N ARG A 3 21.70 15.24 30.96
CA ARG A 3 21.07 16.53 30.64
C ARG A 3 20.47 16.56 29.22
N VAL A 4 21.16 15.98 28.24
CA VAL A 4 20.69 15.93 26.84
C VAL A 4 19.43 15.07 26.72
N GLN A 5 19.40 13.90 27.36
CA GLN A 5 18.24 13.00 27.37
C GLN A 5 17.00 13.67 28.01
N LYS A 6 17.19 14.35 29.16
CA LYS A 6 16.11 15.09 29.83
C LYS A 6 15.54 16.18 28.93
N LEU A 7 16.43 16.96 28.31
CA LEU A 7 16.03 18.08 27.47
C LEU A 7 15.40 17.64 26.14
N ALA A 8 15.92 16.59 25.50
CA ALA A 8 15.33 16.01 24.29
C ALA A 8 13.91 15.48 24.54
N LEU A 9 13.71 14.78 25.66
CA LEU A 9 12.40 14.31 26.09
C LEU A 9 11.44 15.47 26.37
N ALA A 10 11.90 16.50 27.11
CA ALA A 10 11.10 17.68 27.41
C ALA A 10 10.69 18.45 26.15
N ALA A 11 11.63 18.69 25.23
CA ALA A 11 11.36 19.36 23.95
C ALA A 11 10.36 18.57 23.09
N THR A 12 10.53 17.23 23.03
CA THR A 12 9.61 16.34 22.31
C THR A 12 8.20 16.36 22.91
N ALA A 13 8.10 16.23 24.24
CA ALA A 13 6.82 16.21 24.94
C ALA A 13 6.09 17.57 24.83
N ALA A 14 6.80 18.68 25.02
CA ALA A 14 6.25 20.02 24.85
C ALA A 14 5.77 20.27 23.42
N THR A 15 6.54 19.82 22.41
CA THR A 15 6.14 19.95 21.00
C THR A 15 4.93 19.08 20.66
N ALA A 16 4.86 17.85 21.19
CA ALA A 16 3.70 16.98 21.02
C ALA A 16 2.42 17.60 21.65
N ALA A 17 2.55 18.20 22.85
CA ALA A 17 1.47 18.92 23.49
C ALA A 17 1.06 20.17 22.69
N LEU A 18 2.01 20.91 22.12
CA LEU A 18 1.75 22.04 21.24
C LEU A 18 0.96 21.62 19.99
N VAL A 19 1.33 20.49 19.36
CA VAL A 19 0.59 19.93 18.22
C VAL A 19 -0.84 19.55 18.61
N ALA A 20 -1.01 18.89 19.75
CA ALA A 20 -2.34 18.53 20.26
C ALA A 20 -3.21 19.77 20.51
N TRP A 21 -2.62 20.83 21.09
CA TRP A 21 -3.30 22.11 21.28
C TRP A 21 -3.65 22.78 19.95
N GLY A 22 -2.78 22.71 18.93
CA GLY A 22 -3.12 23.17 17.57
C GLY A 22 -4.32 22.42 16.98
N GLY A 23 -4.48 21.14 17.32
CA GLY A 23 -5.67 20.35 17.00
C GLY A 23 -6.95 20.92 17.63
N LEU A 24 -6.87 21.38 18.88
CA LEU A 24 -7.95 22.03 19.63
C LEU A 24 -8.32 23.39 19.04
N VAL A 25 -7.32 24.22 18.69
CA VAL A 25 -7.52 25.51 18.00
C VAL A 25 -8.38 25.31 16.75
N ARG A 26 -7.99 24.34 15.90
CA ARG A 26 -8.75 24.01 14.69
C ARG A 26 -10.10 23.34 14.99
N ALA A 27 -10.29 22.72 16.15
CA ALA A 27 -11.50 21.94 16.47
C ALA A 27 -12.61 22.83 17.00
N THR A 28 -12.21 23.93 17.64
CA THR A 28 -13.08 24.95 18.21
C THR A 28 -13.36 26.10 17.23
N GLY A 29 -12.79 26.07 16.03
CA GLY A 29 -12.88 27.18 15.06
C GLY A 29 -12.04 28.40 15.45
N SER A 30 -11.20 28.29 16.49
CA SER A 30 -10.41 29.41 17.03
C SER A 30 -9.16 29.75 16.20
N GLY A 31 -9.08 29.31 14.94
CA GLY A 31 -7.90 29.53 14.10
C GLY A 31 -7.71 30.98 13.65
N ASP A 32 -8.79 31.77 13.67
CA ASP A 32 -8.84 33.21 13.36
C ASP A 32 -9.21 34.04 14.61
N GLY A 33 -8.97 33.48 15.81
CA GLY A 33 -9.19 34.18 17.07
C GLY A 33 -8.27 35.39 17.27
N CYS A 34 -7.18 35.50 16.50
CA CYS A 34 -6.23 36.61 16.51
C CYS A 34 -5.92 37.06 15.06
N PRO A 35 -6.40 38.25 14.63
CA PRO A 35 -6.37 38.67 13.22
C PRO A 35 -4.99 39.08 12.69
N ASP A 36 -4.06 39.44 13.57
CA ASP A 36 -2.70 39.86 13.25
C ASP A 36 -1.67 38.84 13.78
N TRP A 37 -0.41 38.98 13.34
CA TRP A 37 0.72 38.19 13.80
C TRP A 37 1.98 39.08 13.79
N PRO A 38 2.87 39.05 14.80
CA PRO A 38 2.91 38.11 15.94
C PRO A 38 2.04 38.50 17.14
N ARG A 39 1.43 39.70 17.12
CA ARG A 39 0.51 40.19 18.16
C ARG A 39 -0.91 39.63 17.97
N CYS A 40 -1.82 39.94 18.88
CA CYS A 40 -3.24 39.60 18.79
C CYS A 40 -4.07 40.85 19.10
N PHE A 41 -4.89 41.30 18.15
CA PHE A 41 -5.55 42.60 18.15
C PHE A 41 -4.59 43.78 18.38
N GLY A 42 -3.39 43.72 17.80
CA GLY A 42 -2.34 44.73 17.96
C GLY A 42 -1.69 44.77 19.35
N ARG A 43 -2.10 43.90 20.27
CA ARG A 43 -1.63 43.83 21.67
C ARG A 43 -0.82 42.56 21.92
N TRP A 44 0.06 42.61 22.92
CA TRP A 44 0.80 41.44 23.40
C TRP A 44 0.01 40.60 24.40
N VAL A 45 -1.02 41.15 25.02
CA VAL A 45 -1.97 40.39 25.85
C VAL A 45 -3.29 40.39 25.09
N PRO A 46 -3.85 39.21 24.76
CA PRO A 46 -5.08 39.12 23.99
C PRO A 46 -6.28 39.58 24.83
N PRO A 47 -7.40 39.94 24.20
CA PRO A 47 -8.67 40.06 24.91
C PRO A 47 -9.04 38.73 25.58
N LEU A 48 -9.78 38.78 26.69
CA LEU A 48 -10.27 37.60 27.42
C LEU A 48 -11.48 36.96 26.72
N GLU A 49 -11.39 36.81 25.41
CA GLU A 49 -12.41 36.18 24.56
C GLU A 49 -12.04 34.73 24.28
N TYR A 50 -13.04 33.85 24.21
CA TYR A 50 -12.84 32.40 24.10
C TYR A 50 -11.90 31.99 22.95
N HIS A 51 -12.18 32.47 21.72
CA HIS A 51 -11.38 32.14 20.54
C HIS A 51 -9.97 32.76 20.59
N ALA A 52 -9.87 34.03 21.01
CA ALA A 52 -8.60 34.72 21.15
C ALA A 52 -7.68 34.03 22.18
N LEU A 53 -8.22 33.60 23.32
CA LEU A 53 -7.47 32.91 24.36
C LEU A 53 -6.92 31.57 23.89
N ILE A 54 -7.73 30.78 23.17
CA ILE A 54 -7.30 29.45 22.66
C ILE A 54 -6.17 29.61 21.65
N GLU A 55 -6.31 30.53 20.70
CA GLU A 55 -5.29 30.77 19.68
C GLU A 55 -4.03 31.40 20.26
N TYR A 56 -4.18 32.42 21.10
CA TYR A 56 -3.06 33.08 21.75
C TYR A 56 -2.28 32.11 22.64
N THR A 57 -2.96 31.20 23.35
CA THR A 57 -2.29 30.15 24.14
C THR A 57 -1.44 29.25 23.25
N HIS A 58 -1.92 28.88 22.06
CA HIS A 58 -1.14 28.10 21.10
C HIS A 58 0.14 28.85 20.68
N ARG A 59 0.01 30.13 20.32
CA ARG A 59 1.14 31.00 19.93
C ARG A 59 2.12 31.19 21.09
N PHE A 60 1.61 31.35 22.31
CA PHE A 60 2.43 31.54 23.50
C PHE A 60 3.23 30.29 23.87
N LEU A 61 2.66 29.09 23.71
CA LEU A 61 3.37 27.83 23.96
C LEU A 61 4.60 27.64 23.02
N VAL A 62 4.64 28.31 21.86
CA VAL A 62 5.83 28.33 21.00
C VAL A 62 7.02 28.97 21.71
N ASN A 63 6.79 29.97 22.58
CA ASN A 63 7.84 30.62 23.38
C ASN A 63 8.45 29.69 24.44
N LEU A 64 7.80 28.56 24.75
CA LEU A 64 8.39 27.49 25.56
C LEU A 64 9.17 26.52 24.67
N VAL A 65 8.61 26.11 23.54
CA VAL A 65 9.18 25.06 22.67
C VAL A 65 10.47 25.53 21.99
N VAL A 66 10.50 26.73 21.40
CA VAL A 66 11.67 27.21 20.64
C VAL A 66 12.94 27.28 21.50
N PRO A 67 12.92 27.86 22.72
CA PRO A 67 14.10 27.83 23.59
C PRO A 67 14.54 26.42 23.99
N LEU A 68 13.62 25.50 24.26
CA LEU A 68 13.97 24.11 24.58
C LEU A 68 14.73 23.45 23.43
N ILE A 69 14.27 23.66 22.18
CA ILE A 69 14.92 23.14 20.97
C ILE A 69 16.29 23.81 20.77
N ALA A 70 16.39 25.12 20.96
CA ALA A 70 17.64 25.86 20.82
C ALA A 70 18.69 25.40 21.84
N VAL A 71 18.34 25.28 23.12
CA VAL A 71 19.25 24.79 24.17
C VAL A 71 19.66 23.33 23.87
N LEU A 72 18.74 22.50 23.37
CA LEU A 72 19.05 21.13 22.96
C LEU A 72 20.09 21.11 21.83
N ALA A 73 19.90 21.93 20.80
CA ALA A 73 20.85 22.04 19.69
C ALA A 73 22.23 22.51 20.16
N VAL A 74 22.30 23.49 21.06
CA VAL A 74 23.57 23.98 21.64
C VAL A 74 24.27 22.88 22.46
N LEU A 75 23.55 22.16 23.32
CA LEU A 75 24.13 21.07 24.09
C LEU A 75 24.57 19.90 23.21
N ALA A 76 23.79 19.58 22.18
CA ALA A 76 24.15 18.54 21.21
C ALA A 76 25.36 18.96 20.35
N TRP A 77 25.50 20.24 20.02
CA TRP A 77 26.64 20.79 19.28
C TRP A 77 27.96 20.64 20.05
N ARG A 78 27.93 20.84 21.37
CA ARG A 78 29.08 20.61 22.26
C ARG A 78 29.54 19.14 22.23
N ARG A 79 28.61 18.21 21.99
CA ARG A 79 28.87 16.76 21.89
C ARG A 79 28.84 16.23 20.45
N ARG A 80 28.98 17.10 19.44
CA ARG A 80 28.83 16.71 18.02
C ARG A 80 29.78 15.60 17.57
N ARG A 81 30.96 15.51 18.18
CA ARG A 81 31.96 14.45 17.88
C ARG A 81 31.57 13.10 18.49
N GLU A 82 30.99 13.11 19.69
CA GLU A 82 30.54 11.91 20.41
C GLU A 82 29.21 11.38 19.87
N SER A 83 28.29 12.28 19.53
CA SER A 83 26.90 11.97 19.19
C SER A 83 26.42 12.77 17.96
N PRO A 84 27.02 12.54 16.78
CA PRO A 84 26.74 13.31 15.57
C PRO A 84 25.27 13.24 15.12
N ARG A 85 24.59 12.12 15.40
CA ARG A 85 23.17 11.93 15.04
C ARG A 85 22.22 12.75 15.91
N VAL A 86 22.49 12.81 17.22
CA VAL A 86 21.72 13.66 18.14
C VAL A 86 21.88 15.11 17.71
N PHE A 87 23.12 15.53 17.42
CA PHE A 87 23.38 16.87 16.89
C PHE A 87 22.64 17.15 15.58
N GLY A 88 22.76 16.27 14.57
CA GLY A 88 22.08 16.46 13.28
C GLY A 88 20.55 16.58 13.43
N ALA A 89 19.95 15.72 14.25
CA ALA A 89 18.51 15.77 14.51
C ALA A 89 18.08 17.02 15.29
N SER A 90 18.85 17.46 16.30
CA SER A 90 18.57 18.69 17.05
C SER A 90 18.73 19.94 16.19
N LEU A 91 19.74 19.98 15.31
CA LEU A 91 19.93 21.08 14.36
C LEU A 91 18.79 21.14 13.34
N ALA A 92 18.39 19.99 12.80
CA ALA A 92 17.23 19.92 11.89
C ALA A 92 15.96 20.43 12.59
N ALA A 93 15.69 20.01 13.83
CA ALA A 93 14.55 20.51 14.59
C ALA A 93 14.58 22.03 14.78
N LEU A 94 15.76 22.61 15.06
CA LEU A 94 15.93 24.06 15.21
C LEU A 94 15.66 24.81 13.90
N VAL A 95 16.21 24.34 12.78
CA VAL A 95 15.96 24.98 11.48
C VAL A 95 14.48 24.88 11.10
N LEU A 96 13.88 23.70 11.25
CA LEU A 96 12.48 23.46 10.89
C LEU A 96 11.52 24.29 11.76
N VAL A 97 11.78 24.45 13.07
CA VAL A 97 10.88 25.24 13.94
C VAL A 97 10.93 26.74 13.62
N LEU A 98 12.06 27.25 13.14
CA LEU A 98 12.17 28.65 12.70
C LEU A 98 11.37 28.89 11.41
N VAL A 99 11.45 27.98 10.44
CA VAL A 99 10.62 28.03 9.22
C VAL A 99 9.13 27.89 9.59
N GLN A 100 8.83 27.04 10.56
CA GLN A 100 7.48 26.81 11.05
C GLN A 100 6.83 28.06 11.65
N ALA A 101 7.59 28.88 12.38
CA ALA A 101 7.08 30.13 12.93
C ALA A 101 6.62 31.11 11.83
N GLY A 102 7.40 31.23 10.75
CA GLY A 102 7.02 32.06 9.59
C GLY A 102 5.80 31.50 8.86
N LEU A 103 5.73 30.18 8.70
CA LEU A 103 4.59 29.51 8.08
C LEU A 103 3.30 29.66 8.91
N GLY A 104 3.40 29.65 10.25
CA GLY A 104 2.30 29.97 11.15
C GLY A 104 1.78 31.39 10.97
N GLY A 105 2.66 32.37 10.76
CA GLY A 105 2.28 33.74 10.38
C GLY A 105 1.52 33.78 9.05
N ALA A 106 1.99 33.05 8.04
CA ALA A 106 1.29 32.96 6.74
C ALA A 106 -0.12 32.35 6.87
N VAL A 107 -0.32 31.36 7.73
CA VAL A 107 -1.65 30.77 8.00
C VAL A 107 -2.65 31.81 8.49
N VAL A 108 -2.23 32.69 9.41
CA VAL A 108 -3.07 33.77 9.96
C VAL A 108 -3.32 34.84 8.91
N LEU A 109 -2.26 35.34 8.27
CA LEU A 109 -2.34 36.46 7.32
C LEU A 109 -3.10 36.13 6.02
N THR A 110 -3.29 34.84 5.73
CA THR A 110 -4.02 34.37 4.54
C THR A 110 -5.41 33.84 4.85
N GLY A 111 -5.92 34.03 6.08
CA GLY A 111 -7.26 33.60 6.47
C GLY A 111 -7.44 32.09 6.39
N LEU A 112 -6.48 31.32 6.92
CA LEU A 112 -6.53 29.84 7.01
C LEU A 112 -6.65 29.11 5.67
N HIS A 113 -6.08 29.67 4.60
CA HIS A 113 -6.08 29.02 3.29
C HIS A 113 -5.61 27.55 3.39
N PRO A 114 -6.34 26.56 2.82
CA PRO A 114 -6.08 25.14 3.03
C PRO A 114 -4.62 24.71 2.80
N TRP A 115 -4.00 25.18 1.71
CA TRP A 115 -2.59 24.86 1.41
C TRP A 115 -1.61 25.29 2.51
N TRP A 116 -1.76 26.50 3.07
CA TRP A 116 -0.88 27.00 4.12
C TRP A 116 -1.10 26.24 5.44
N VAL A 117 -2.35 25.93 5.77
CA VAL A 117 -2.69 25.11 6.96
C VAL A 117 -2.10 23.71 6.84
N THR A 118 -2.25 23.07 5.68
CA THR A 118 -1.67 21.74 5.42
C THR A 118 -0.15 21.77 5.44
N ALA A 119 0.48 22.78 4.83
CA ALA A 119 1.93 22.95 4.87
C ALA A 119 2.46 23.17 6.30
N HIS A 120 1.80 24.02 7.08
CA HIS A 120 2.11 24.24 8.49
C HIS A 120 2.02 22.95 9.29
N PHE A 121 0.95 22.17 9.10
CA PHE A 121 0.81 20.88 9.77
C PHE A 121 1.90 19.88 9.35
N ALA A 122 2.20 19.79 8.05
CA ALA A 122 3.24 18.90 7.53
C ALA A 122 4.62 19.23 8.13
N LEU A 123 4.97 20.51 8.20
CA LEU A 123 6.22 20.96 8.78
C LEU A 123 6.25 20.73 10.30
N ALA A 124 5.13 20.87 11.01
CA ALA A 124 5.01 20.50 12.43
C ALA A 124 5.38 19.03 12.67
N MET A 125 4.90 18.15 11.78
CA MET A 125 5.18 16.71 11.88
C MET A 125 6.66 16.41 11.64
N LEU A 126 7.34 17.18 10.77
CA LEU A 126 8.78 17.06 10.56
C LEU A 126 9.60 17.57 11.75
N VAL A 127 9.20 18.68 12.39
CA VAL A 127 9.80 19.16 13.64
C VAL A 127 9.69 18.09 14.73
N LEU A 128 8.49 17.53 14.91
CA LEU A 128 8.25 16.46 15.89
C LEU A 128 9.09 15.22 15.56
N ALA A 129 9.19 14.82 14.29
CA ALA A 129 10.03 13.69 13.88
C ALA A 129 11.52 13.92 14.15
N ALA A 130 12.03 15.13 13.94
CA ALA A 130 13.40 15.49 14.24
C ALA A 130 13.69 15.42 15.75
N LEU A 131 12.77 15.91 16.59
CA LEU A 131 12.90 15.83 18.05
C LEU A 131 12.79 14.41 18.58
N VAL A 132 11.85 13.61 18.05
CA VAL A 132 11.75 12.18 18.36
C VAL A 132 13.02 11.44 17.94
N SER A 133 13.62 11.79 16.81
CA SER A 133 14.88 11.21 16.34
C SER A 133 16.03 11.54 17.29
N ALA A 134 16.17 12.83 17.68
CA ALA A 134 17.16 13.26 18.66
C ALA A 134 16.98 12.55 20.02
N THR A 135 15.73 12.44 20.48
CA THR A 135 15.37 11.74 21.71
C THR A 135 15.75 10.28 21.62
N THR A 136 15.27 9.57 20.59
CA THR A 136 15.54 8.14 20.40
C THR A 136 17.04 7.87 20.34
N GLU A 137 17.80 8.57 19.49
CA GLU A 137 19.26 8.42 19.39
C GLU A 137 19.99 8.73 20.70
N SER A 138 19.46 9.60 21.57
CA SER A 138 20.05 9.87 22.88
C SER A 138 19.86 8.74 23.90
N PHE A 139 18.88 7.84 23.70
CA PHE A 139 18.58 6.71 24.58
C PHE A 139 19.03 5.35 24.03
N VAL A 140 19.33 5.25 22.73
CA VAL A 140 19.75 3.97 22.15
C VAL A 140 21.15 3.59 22.63
N ALA A 141 21.23 2.49 23.38
CA ALA A 141 22.49 1.79 23.62
C ALA A 141 22.84 0.93 22.39
N ALA A 142 24.11 0.98 21.95
CA ALA A 142 24.59 0.18 20.82
C ALA A 142 24.63 -1.32 21.12
N ASP A 143 24.67 -1.70 22.40
CA ASP A 143 24.82 -3.08 22.84
C ASP A 143 23.50 -3.87 22.75
N GLY A 144 23.59 -5.13 22.32
CA GLY A 144 22.49 -6.10 22.23
C GLY A 144 22.19 -6.57 20.79
N PRO A 145 21.17 -7.43 20.60
CA PRO A 145 20.97 -8.11 19.32
C PRO A 145 20.60 -7.12 18.19
N PRO A 146 21.18 -7.28 16.99
CA PRO A 146 20.87 -6.43 15.85
C PRO A 146 19.46 -6.71 15.32
N VAL A 147 18.90 -5.72 14.64
CA VAL A 147 17.61 -5.83 13.95
C VAL A 147 17.85 -6.12 12.47
N ASP A 148 17.01 -6.98 11.89
CA ASP A 148 17.04 -7.29 10.46
C ASP A 148 16.81 -6.01 9.61
N ARG A 149 17.60 -5.83 8.53
CA ARG A 149 17.46 -4.66 7.63
C ARG A 149 16.09 -4.60 6.97
N GLY A 150 15.48 -5.74 6.68
CA GLY A 150 14.11 -5.84 6.19
C GLY A 150 13.11 -5.20 7.16
N PHE A 151 13.25 -5.47 8.46
CA PHE A 151 12.44 -4.84 9.49
C PHE A 151 12.72 -3.35 9.64
N ALA A 152 13.99 -2.92 9.59
CA ALA A 152 14.31 -1.49 9.63
C ALA A 152 13.66 -0.72 8.46
N ARG A 153 13.67 -1.31 7.26
CA ARG A 153 12.94 -0.78 6.10
C ARG A 153 11.43 -0.80 6.30
N LEU A 154 10.88 -1.88 6.86
CA LEU A 154 9.45 -1.98 7.16
C LEU A 154 9.01 -0.90 8.15
N ALA A 155 9.77 -0.66 9.23
CA ALA A 155 9.48 0.38 10.21
C ALA A 155 9.54 1.78 9.58
N ALA A 156 10.49 2.04 8.69
CA ALA A 156 10.55 3.29 7.92
C ALA A 156 9.35 3.46 6.98
N TRP A 157 8.93 2.41 6.28
CA TRP A 157 7.73 2.43 5.44
C TRP A 157 6.45 2.65 6.25
N ASN A 158 6.36 2.06 7.44
CA ASN A 158 5.24 2.28 8.34
C ASN A 158 5.16 3.76 8.76
N ALA A 159 6.29 4.37 9.17
CA ALA A 159 6.33 5.80 9.45
C ALA A 159 5.92 6.64 8.22
N ALA A 160 6.45 6.34 7.03
CA ALA A 160 6.07 7.05 5.80
C ALA A 160 4.57 6.94 5.47
N ALA A 161 3.97 5.76 5.67
CA ALA A 161 2.54 5.55 5.47
C ALA A 161 1.69 6.32 6.49
N VAL A 162 2.12 6.38 7.76
CA VAL A 162 1.49 7.22 8.79
C VAL A 162 1.55 8.69 8.40
N LEU A 163 2.69 9.19 7.90
CA LEU A 163 2.80 10.57 7.43
C LEU A 163 1.88 10.84 6.25
N ALA A 164 1.82 9.95 5.26
CA ALA A 164 0.89 10.09 4.13
C ALA A 164 -0.57 10.15 4.60
N LEU A 165 -0.97 9.28 5.54
CA LEU A 165 -2.30 9.29 6.14
C LEU A 165 -2.59 10.60 6.89
N LEU A 166 -1.63 11.12 7.65
CA LEU A 166 -1.73 12.40 8.34
C LEU A 166 -1.95 13.57 7.36
N LEU A 167 -1.23 13.58 6.23
CA LEU A 167 -1.36 14.60 5.19
C LEU A 167 -2.75 14.56 4.53
N VAL A 168 -3.26 13.38 4.22
CA VAL A 168 -4.63 13.22 3.68
C VAL A 168 -5.67 13.61 4.74
N GLY A 169 -5.46 13.24 6.01
CA GLY A 169 -6.36 13.61 7.11
C GLY A 169 -6.45 15.11 7.34
N THR A 170 -5.32 15.84 7.31
CA THR A 170 -5.35 17.31 7.41
C THR A 170 -6.02 17.95 6.19
N TYR A 171 -5.85 17.38 4.99
CA TYR A 171 -6.53 17.84 3.79
C TYR A 171 -8.05 17.67 3.88
N VAL A 172 -8.54 16.49 4.29
CA VAL A 172 -9.97 16.22 4.56
C VAL A 172 -10.56 17.26 5.50
N ARG A 173 -9.82 17.60 6.57
CA ARG A 173 -10.26 18.60 7.53
C ARG A 173 -10.21 20.02 6.97
N ALA A 174 -9.17 20.37 6.22
CA ALA A 174 -9.02 21.70 5.64
C ALA A 174 -10.12 22.01 4.60
N ARG A 175 -10.63 20.99 3.92
CA ARG A 175 -11.77 21.08 2.98
C ARG A 175 -13.14 21.02 3.66
N GLY A 176 -13.21 20.72 4.97
CA GLY A 176 -14.49 20.55 5.68
C GLY A 176 -15.20 19.23 5.36
N SER A 177 -14.53 18.26 4.74
CA SER A 177 -15.12 17.02 4.20
C SER A 177 -15.38 15.95 5.28
N GLY A 178 -15.22 16.26 6.56
CA GLY A 178 -15.24 15.29 7.66
C GLY A 178 -16.58 14.56 7.87
N LEU A 179 -17.68 15.11 7.38
CA LEU A 179 -19.04 14.54 7.48
C LEU A 179 -19.67 14.22 6.13
N VAL A 180 -18.86 14.05 5.07
CA VAL A 180 -19.38 13.60 3.76
C VAL A 180 -20.13 12.28 3.88
N PHE A 181 -19.67 11.39 4.76
CA PHE A 181 -20.37 10.15 5.11
C PHE A 181 -20.78 10.20 6.58
N LEU A 182 -22.07 9.97 6.84
CA LEU A 182 -22.63 9.99 8.20
C LEU A 182 -22.58 8.63 8.89
N ASP A 183 -22.30 7.57 8.14
CA ASP A 183 -22.12 6.22 8.63
C ASP A 183 -20.63 5.84 8.78
N TRP A 184 -20.43 4.79 9.58
CA TRP A 184 -19.13 4.21 9.85
C TRP A 184 -19.32 2.70 10.13
N PRO A 185 -18.47 1.80 9.61
CA PRO A 185 -17.26 2.06 8.82
C PRO A 185 -17.51 2.24 7.31
N LEU A 186 -18.74 2.02 6.86
CA LEU A 186 -19.18 2.18 5.47
C LEU A 186 -19.33 3.66 5.10
N MET A 187 -19.55 3.93 3.82
CA MET A 187 -19.68 5.27 3.24
C MET A 187 -20.97 5.32 2.43
N ASP A 188 -22.04 5.71 3.11
CA ASP A 188 -23.45 5.61 2.71
C ASP A 188 -23.88 4.18 2.36
N GLY A 189 -23.58 3.26 3.28
CA GLY A 189 -23.90 1.83 3.13
C GLY A 189 -23.01 1.08 2.14
N ARG A 190 -22.00 1.73 1.56
CA ARG A 190 -21.08 1.14 0.58
C ARG A 190 -19.65 1.03 1.14
N ILE A 191 -18.93 -0.01 0.74
CA ILE A 191 -17.48 -0.13 0.99
C ILE A 191 -16.69 0.81 0.07
N VAL A 192 -17.21 1.08 -1.13
CA VAL A 192 -16.69 2.10 -2.03
C VAL A 192 -17.84 3.05 -2.38
N PRO A 193 -17.78 4.33 -1.96
CA PRO A 193 -18.84 5.28 -2.21
C PRO A 193 -18.86 5.73 -3.67
N VAL A 194 -19.89 6.49 -4.04
CA VAL A 194 -19.86 7.27 -5.29
C VAL A 194 -18.77 8.34 -5.13
N LEU A 195 -17.80 8.37 -6.04
CA LEU A 195 -16.60 9.20 -5.95
C LEU A 195 -16.81 10.56 -6.62
N GLU A 196 -17.76 11.34 -6.10
CA GLU A 196 -18.08 12.69 -6.55
C GLU A 196 -17.81 13.73 -5.45
N GLY A 197 -17.52 14.97 -5.85
CA GLY A 197 -17.26 16.07 -4.93
C GLY A 197 -16.14 15.77 -3.92
N GLU A 198 -16.47 15.82 -2.63
CA GLU A 198 -15.51 15.66 -1.51
C GLU A 198 -15.35 14.21 -1.04
N ALA A 199 -16.15 13.27 -1.55
CA ALA A 199 -16.09 11.85 -1.23
C ALA A 199 -14.71 11.20 -1.45
N PRO A 200 -13.96 11.50 -2.53
CA PRO A 200 -12.67 10.86 -2.79
C PRO A 200 -11.63 11.06 -1.69
N ALA A 201 -11.59 12.24 -1.05
CA ALA A 201 -10.61 12.53 -0.01
C ALA A 201 -10.88 11.70 1.26
N VAL A 202 -12.14 11.57 1.66
CA VAL A 202 -12.56 10.77 2.83
C VAL A 202 -12.38 9.27 2.55
N PHE A 203 -12.72 8.81 1.34
CA PHE A 203 -12.47 7.44 0.91
C PHE A 203 -10.98 7.10 0.97
N LEU A 204 -10.13 7.95 0.37
CA LEU A 204 -8.68 7.79 0.39
C LEU A 204 -8.13 7.77 1.83
N HIS A 205 -8.62 8.65 2.70
CA HIS A 205 -8.26 8.66 4.12
C HIS A 205 -8.57 7.30 4.79
N ARG A 206 -9.78 6.76 4.62
CA ARG A 206 -10.18 5.48 5.21
C ARG A 206 -9.39 4.29 4.64
N VAL A 207 -9.12 4.27 3.33
CA VAL A 207 -8.28 3.24 2.69
C VAL A 207 -6.85 3.29 3.22
N LEU A 208 -6.25 4.48 3.32
CA LEU A 208 -4.91 4.63 3.89
C LEU A 208 -4.87 4.26 5.38
N ALA A 209 -5.92 4.56 6.14
CA ALA A 209 -6.03 4.14 7.54
C ALA A 209 -6.04 2.61 7.67
N ALA A 210 -6.79 1.91 6.82
CA ALA A 210 -6.77 0.45 6.76
C ALA A 210 -5.38 -0.09 6.38
N ALA A 211 -4.71 0.51 5.38
CA ALA A 211 -3.36 0.14 4.98
C ALA A 211 -2.34 0.34 6.12
N VAL A 212 -2.41 1.45 6.85
CA VAL A 212 -1.58 1.71 8.03
C VAL A 212 -1.84 0.69 9.13
N ALA A 213 -3.10 0.32 9.38
CA ALA A 213 -3.45 -0.71 10.36
C ALA A 213 -2.85 -2.08 10.00
N VAL A 214 -2.92 -2.48 8.73
CA VAL A 214 -2.30 -3.73 8.24
C VAL A 214 -0.79 -3.67 8.36
N LEU A 215 -0.15 -2.55 7.98
CA LEU A 215 1.29 -2.37 8.10
C LEU A 215 1.75 -2.38 9.56
N ALA A 216 1.01 -1.76 10.47
CA ALA A 216 1.28 -1.77 11.91
C ALA A 216 1.15 -3.20 12.49
N LEU A 217 0.11 -3.93 12.11
CA LEU A 217 -0.08 -5.33 12.51
C LEU A 217 1.08 -6.20 12.00
N TRP A 218 1.44 -6.07 10.72
CA TRP A 218 2.54 -6.81 10.13
C TRP A 218 3.88 -6.47 10.80
N THR A 219 4.12 -5.20 11.11
CA THR A 219 5.31 -4.76 11.86
C THR A 219 5.35 -5.41 13.24
N ALA A 220 4.24 -5.44 13.98
CA ALA A 220 4.16 -6.07 15.29
C ALA A 220 4.37 -7.60 15.24
N ILE A 221 3.78 -8.28 14.25
CA ILE A 221 3.99 -9.72 14.02
C ILE A 221 5.45 -10.01 13.72
N ARG A 222 6.06 -9.26 12.77
CA ARG A 222 7.47 -9.41 12.42
C ARG A 222 8.40 -9.14 13.60
N ALA A 223 8.11 -8.13 14.42
CA ALA A 223 8.89 -7.85 15.62
C ALA A 223 8.85 -9.02 16.63
N ARG A 224 7.68 -9.65 16.80
CA ARG A 224 7.50 -10.80 17.71
C ARG A 224 8.12 -12.10 17.17
N ALA A 225 8.10 -12.29 15.85
CA ALA A 225 8.62 -13.48 15.19
C ALA A 225 10.16 -13.53 15.09
N MET A 226 10.88 -12.48 15.50
CA MET A 226 12.35 -12.48 15.45
C MET A 226 12.98 -13.44 16.46
N PRO A 227 13.94 -14.28 16.06
CA PRO A 227 14.63 -15.23 16.96
C PRO A 227 15.32 -14.55 18.15
N ARG A 228 15.90 -13.36 17.95
CA ARG A 228 16.57 -12.55 18.98
C ARG A 228 15.83 -11.23 19.20
N ARG A 229 14.59 -11.31 19.67
CA ARG A 229 13.73 -10.12 19.86
C ARG A 229 14.28 -9.15 20.89
N ARG A 230 14.35 -7.86 20.55
CA ARG A 230 14.55 -6.78 21.54
C ARG A 230 13.21 -6.37 22.14
N ARG A 231 13.15 -6.31 23.48
CA ARG A 231 11.94 -5.89 24.22
C ARG A 231 11.45 -4.52 23.79
N SER A 232 12.34 -3.55 23.59
CA SER A 232 11.99 -2.19 23.14
C SER A 232 11.34 -2.16 21.75
N VAL A 233 11.85 -2.92 20.79
CA VAL A 233 11.29 -3.00 19.42
C VAL A 233 9.90 -3.64 19.44
N VAL A 234 9.73 -4.72 20.20
CA VAL A 234 8.43 -5.39 20.35
C VAL A 234 7.43 -4.50 21.07
N ALA A 235 7.84 -3.85 22.17
CA ALA A 235 6.99 -2.96 22.94
C ALA A 235 6.54 -1.74 22.11
N LEU A 236 7.46 -1.07 21.40
CA LEU A 236 7.11 0.04 20.52
C LEU A 236 6.18 -0.40 19.39
N SER A 237 6.45 -1.54 18.74
CA SER A 237 5.59 -2.04 17.66
C SER A 237 4.19 -2.42 18.16
N ALA A 238 4.09 -3.01 19.35
CA ALA A 238 2.81 -3.33 19.99
C ALA A 238 2.05 -2.07 20.41
N LEU A 239 2.76 -1.06 20.95
CA LEU A 239 2.16 0.21 21.34
C LEU A 239 1.63 0.98 20.12
N VAL A 240 2.40 1.03 19.02
CA VAL A 240 1.93 1.62 17.75
C VAL A 240 0.65 0.93 17.29
N LEU A 241 0.62 -0.41 17.27
CA LEU A 241 -0.58 -1.17 16.89
C LEU A 241 -1.78 -0.88 17.80
N ALA A 242 -1.56 -0.85 19.12
CA ALA A 242 -2.61 -0.55 20.09
C ALA A 242 -3.20 0.86 19.89
N LEU A 243 -2.34 1.87 19.71
CA LEU A 243 -2.79 3.23 19.45
C LEU A 243 -3.49 3.36 18.09
N VAL A 244 -3.06 2.64 17.05
CA VAL A 244 -3.79 2.59 15.76
C VAL A 244 -5.18 2.00 15.95
N GLY A 245 -5.33 0.95 16.74
CA GLY A 245 -6.64 0.41 17.11
C GLY A 245 -7.52 1.44 17.83
N ALA A 246 -6.97 2.15 18.81
CA ALA A 246 -7.67 3.24 19.50
C ALA A 246 -8.03 4.40 18.54
N GLN A 247 -7.15 4.72 17.58
CA GLN A 247 -7.36 5.79 16.60
C GLN A 247 -8.53 5.49 15.66
N VAL A 248 -8.74 4.22 15.31
CA VAL A 248 -9.91 3.79 14.53
C VAL A 248 -11.20 4.07 15.30
N LEU A 249 -11.24 3.76 16.60
CA LEU A 249 -12.39 4.03 17.47
C LEU A 249 -12.63 5.54 17.65
N VAL A 250 -11.57 6.32 17.87
CA VAL A 250 -11.67 7.77 17.96
C VAL A 250 -12.11 8.38 16.61
N GLY A 251 -11.67 7.81 15.48
CA GLY A 251 -12.13 8.19 14.14
C GLY A 251 -13.63 7.94 13.93
N ALA A 252 -14.15 6.83 14.45
CA ALA A 252 -15.60 6.57 14.46
C ALA A 252 -16.34 7.60 15.35
N ALA A 253 -15.80 7.90 16.53
CA ALA A 253 -16.36 8.91 17.43
C ALA A 253 -16.41 10.31 16.80
N VAL A 254 -15.44 10.69 15.96
CA VAL A 254 -15.47 11.96 15.21
C VAL A 254 -16.71 12.05 14.33
N VAL A 255 -17.11 10.96 13.66
CA VAL A 255 -18.32 10.91 12.83
C VAL A 255 -19.58 10.88 13.69
N TRP A 256 -19.64 9.96 14.67
CA TRP A 256 -20.83 9.79 15.53
C TRP A 256 -21.18 11.02 16.35
N THR A 257 -20.17 11.76 16.81
CA THR A 257 -20.36 13.01 17.57
C THR A 257 -20.49 14.24 16.69
N ARG A 258 -20.58 14.06 15.36
CA ARG A 258 -20.68 15.13 14.36
C ARG A 258 -19.60 16.21 14.55
N LEU A 259 -18.34 15.78 14.60
CA LEU A 259 -17.14 16.62 14.75
C LEU A 259 -17.05 17.37 16.10
N SER A 260 -17.50 16.77 17.20
CA SER A 260 -17.29 17.38 18.53
C SER A 260 -15.82 17.74 18.76
N ALA A 261 -15.57 18.90 19.37
CA ALA A 261 -14.22 19.41 19.55
C ALA A 261 -13.32 18.43 20.33
N ALA A 262 -13.89 17.71 21.30
CA ALA A 262 -13.20 16.69 22.08
C ALA A 262 -12.77 15.49 21.20
N ALA A 263 -13.68 14.92 20.41
CA ALA A 263 -13.36 13.78 19.55
C ALA A 263 -12.31 14.16 18.49
N VAL A 264 -12.46 15.33 17.88
CA VAL A 264 -11.53 15.83 16.86
C VAL A 264 -10.15 16.12 17.45
N THR A 265 -10.09 16.71 18.65
CA THR A 265 -8.82 16.97 19.35
C THR A 265 -8.14 15.66 19.74
N ALA A 266 -8.89 14.69 20.28
CA ALA A 266 -8.39 13.36 20.60
C ALA A 266 -7.82 12.66 19.35
N HIS A 267 -8.52 12.76 18.21
CA HIS A 267 -8.09 12.18 16.94
C HIS A 267 -6.75 12.77 16.46
N VAL A 268 -6.55 14.08 16.59
CA VAL A 268 -5.28 14.74 16.24
C VAL A 268 -4.17 14.36 17.22
N ALA A 269 -4.44 14.42 18.53
CA ALA A 269 -3.42 14.12 19.54
C ALA A 269 -2.92 12.67 19.46
N LEU A 270 -3.84 11.72 19.26
CA LEU A 270 -3.52 10.31 19.14
C LEU A 270 -2.80 10.00 17.82
N SER A 271 -3.18 10.62 16.69
CA SER A 271 -2.44 10.48 15.43
C SER A 271 -1.01 11.03 15.49
N ALA A 272 -0.79 12.17 16.16
CA ALA A 272 0.54 12.72 16.41
C ALA A 272 1.39 11.79 17.29
N SER A 273 0.77 11.13 18.27
CA SER A 273 1.42 10.13 19.13
C SER A 273 1.82 8.86 18.36
N ILE A 274 0.95 8.38 17.46
CA ILE A 274 1.26 7.26 16.55
C ILE A 274 2.44 7.61 15.65
N TRP A 275 2.45 8.82 15.07
CA TRP A 275 3.56 9.31 14.27
C TRP A 275 4.87 9.36 15.05
N ALA A 276 4.87 9.94 16.26
CA ALA A 276 6.05 9.99 17.11
C ALA A 276 6.59 8.59 17.42
N LEU A 277 5.73 7.63 17.76
CA LEU A 277 6.16 6.26 18.04
C LEU A 277 6.62 5.50 16.79
N ALA A 278 5.99 5.73 15.63
CA ALA A 278 6.42 5.15 14.36
C ALA A 278 7.80 5.67 13.94
N VAL A 279 8.07 6.96 14.11
CA VAL A 279 9.40 7.56 13.90
C VAL A 279 10.42 6.98 14.89
N ALA A 280 10.07 6.89 16.18
CA ALA A 280 10.95 6.30 17.19
C ALA A 280 11.33 4.85 16.84
N LEU A 281 10.34 4.04 16.42
CA LEU A 281 10.56 2.67 15.97
C LEU A 281 11.45 2.61 14.73
N ALA A 282 11.22 3.48 13.73
CA ALA A 282 12.02 3.54 12.51
C ALA A 282 13.49 3.92 12.81
N VAL A 283 13.71 4.94 13.64
CA VAL A 283 15.05 5.39 14.06
C VAL A 283 15.75 4.30 14.86
N LEU A 284 15.06 3.70 15.84
CA LEU A 284 15.59 2.59 16.63
C LEU A 284 15.99 1.41 15.74
N ALA A 285 15.10 0.99 14.83
CA ALA A 285 15.36 -0.14 13.94
C ALA A 285 16.52 0.15 12.98
N GLN A 286 16.62 1.35 12.43
CA GLN A 286 17.75 1.76 11.59
C GLN A 286 19.07 1.85 12.36
N ARG A 287 19.03 2.30 13.63
CA ARG A 287 20.21 2.37 14.49
C ARG A 287 20.75 0.98 14.84
N LEU A 288 19.85 0.03 15.05
CA LEU A 288 20.18 -1.36 15.40
C LEU A 288 20.44 -2.26 14.19
N ALA A 289 20.14 -1.79 12.98
CA ALA A 289 20.42 -2.53 11.76
C ALA A 289 21.93 -2.59 11.50
N PRO A 290 22.48 -3.73 11.05
CA PRO A 290 23.88 -3.84 10.68
C PRO A 290 24.23 -2.80 9.61
N ARG A 291 25.28 -2.01 9.85
CA ARG A 291 25.89 -1.17 8.79
C ARG A 291 26.26 -2.09 7.62
N PRO A 292 26.16 -1.61 6.36
CA PRO A 292 26.78 -2.29 5.24
C PRO A 292 28.25 -2.53 5.58
N THR A 293 28.64 -3.78 5.79
CA THR A 293 30.05 -4.16 5.75
C THR A 293 30.47 -3.99 4.29
N PRO A 294 31.50 -3.19 3.97
CA PRO A 294 31.98 -2.99 2.60
C PRO A 294 32.57 -4.25 1.93
N GLY A 295 32.21 -5.47 2.34
CA GLY A 295 32.81 -6.70 1.80
C GLY A 295 32.19 -8.01 2.30
N GLY A 296 30.91 -8.01 2.72
CA GLY A 296 30.24 -9.22 3.25
C GLY A 296 29.22 -9.86 2.32
N GLU A 297 28.84 -9.18 1.24
CA GLU A 297 28.30 -9.86 0.06
C GLU A 297 29.51 -10.12 -0.83
N PRO A 298 29.69 -11.33 -1.42
CA PRO A 298 30.65 -11.46 -2.49
C PRO A 298 30.33 -10.35 -3.48
N GLU A 299 31.28 -9.43 -3.64
CA GLU A 299 31.25 -8.48 -4.73
C GLU A 299 30.97 -9.33 -5.96
N PRO A 300 29.87 -9.07 -6.72
CA PRO A 300 29.63 -9.84 -7.92
C PRO A 300 30.94 -9.75 -8.70
N ALA A 301 31.58 -10.90 -8.92
CA ALA A 301 32.81 -10.99 -9.69
C ALA A 301 32.63 -10.05 -10.88
N PRO A 302 33.58 -9.15 -11.20
CA PRO A 302 33.37 -8.04 -12.12
C PRO A 302 32.94 -8.55 -13.49
N GLY A 303 31.64 -8.80 -13.61
CA GLY A 303 30.94 -9.24 -14.79
C GLY A 303 30.57 -7.96 -15.47
N ALA A 304 31.24 -7.70 -16.59
CA ALA A 304 31.03 -6.61 -17.54
C ALA A 304 29.84 -5.72 -17.15
N GLN A 305 30.12 -4.51 -16.64
CA GLN A 305 29.10 -3.51 -16.33
C GLN A 305 28.04 -3.53 -17.43
N ALA A 306 26.86 -4.06 -17.10
CA ALA A 306 25.85 -4.30 -18.10
C ALA A 306 25.58 -2.99 -18.84
N SER A 307 25.65 -3.02 -20.17
CA SER A 307 25.38 -1.85 -21.01
C SER A 307 24.05 -1.21 -20.57
N LEU A 308 23.89 0.09 -20.79
CA LEU A 308 22.63 0.79 -20.47
C LEU A 308 21.41 0.05 -21.06
N GLY A 309 21.55 -0.51 -22.26
CA GLY A 309 20.55 -1.38 -22.89
C GLY A 309 20.29 -2.69 -22.14
N GLY A 310 21.33 -3.35 -21.65
CA GLY A 310 21.21 -4.56 -20.82
C GLY A 310 20.46 -4.31 -19.51
N ARG A 311 20.74 -3.18 -18.85
CA ARG A 311 20.02 -2.77 -17.62
C ARG A 311 18.57 -2.41 -17.89
N ALA A 312 18.28 -1.68 -18.96
CA ALA A 312 16.90 -1.37 -19.36
C ALA A 312 16.09 -2.64 -19.62
N MET A 313 16.67 -3.61 -20.34
CA MET A 313 16.05 -4.91 -20.58
C MET A 313 15.82 -5.69 -19.28
N ALA A 314 16.73 -5.59 -18.30
CA ALA A 314 16.54 -6.21 -16.98
C ALA A 314 15.29 -5.66 -16.26
N TYR A 315 15.04 -4.35 -16.31
CA TYR A 315 13.82 -3.75 -15.76
C TYR A 315 12.56 -4.19 -16.52
N VAL A 316 12.60 -4.27 -17.85
CA VAL A 316 11.48 -4.79 -18.66
C VAL A 316 11.19 -6.26 -18.30
N ARG A 317 12.21 -7.07 -18.07
CA ARG A 317 12.01 -8.46 -17.64
C ARG A 317 11.37 -8.58 -16.25
N LEU A 318 11.62 -7.63 -15.34
CA LEU A 318 10.97 -7.60 -14.02
C LEU A 318 9.44 -7.42 -14.11
N THR A 319 8.94 -6.70 -15.12
CA THR A 319 7.49 -6.47 -15.27
C THR A 319 6.75 -7.69 -15.83
N LYS A 320 7.48 -8.67 -16.40
CA LYS A 320 6.96 -9.89 -17.03
C LYS A 320 5.91 -9.59 -18.13
N PRO A 321 6.27 -8.88 -19.21
CA PRO A 321 5.33 -8.35 -20.20
C PRO A 321 4.43 -9.42 -20.85
N ARG A 322 4.93 -10.64 -21.04
CA ARG A 322 4.12 -11.76 -21.58
C ARG A 322 2.96 -12.16 -20.65
N ILE A 323 3.18 -12.12 -19.34
CA ILE A 323 2.14 -12.41 -18.34
C ILE A 323 1.17 -11.23 -18.25
N VAL A 324 1.70 -10.01 -18.26
CA VAL A 324 0.88 -8.79 -18.26
C VAL A 324 -0.04 -8.76 -19.47
N LEU A 325 0.46 -9.03 -20.68
CA LEU A 325 -0.34 -9.06 -21.89
C LEU A 325 -1.51 -10.05 -21.79
N LEU A 326 -1.27 -11.25 -21.23
CA LEU A 326 -2.31 -12.24 -21.00
C LEU A 326 -3.38 -11.75 -20.01
N LEU A 327 -3.00 -10.98 -18.98
CA LEU A 327 -3.94 -10.38 -18.03
C LEU A 327 -4.71 -9.19 -18.65
N LEU A 328 -4.09 -8.46 -19.57
CA LEU A 328 -4.74 -7.34 -20.27
C LEU A 328 -5.80 -7.80 -21.26
N VAL A 329 -5.66 -9.02 -21.80
CA VAL A 329 -6.67 -9.65 -22.69
C VAL A 329 -8.04 -9.80 -22.00
N THR A 330 -8.10 -9.89 -20.67
CA THR A 330 -9.39 -9.96 -19.97
C THR A 330 -9.97 -8.58 -19.65
N THR A 331 -9.17 -7.52 -19.73
CA THR A 331 -9.58 -6.15 -19.41
C THR A 331 -10.44 -5.56 -20.52
N VAL A 332 -9.99 -5.66 -21.79
CA VAL A 332 -10.69 -5.03 -22.92
C VAL A 332 -12.11 -5.60 -23.11
N PRO A 333 -12.34 -6.93 -23.11
CA PRO A 333 -13.68 -7.45 -23.29
C PRO A 333 -14.61 -7.12 -22.11
N ALA A 334 -14.06 -6.98 -20.90
CA ALA A 334 -14.83 -6.46 -19.76
C ALA A 334 -15.27 -5.00 -19.99
N MET A 335 -14.41 -4.17 -20.58
CA MET A 335 -14.76 -2.80 -20.97
C MET A 335 -15.81 -2.78 -22.09
N VAL A 336 -15.67 -3.63 -23.12
CA VAL A 336 -16.63 -3.73 -24.23
C VAL A 336 -18.00 -4.14 -23.73
N LEU A 337 -18.06 -5.15 -22.84
CA LEU A 337 -19.31 -5.56 -22.22
C LEU A 337 -19.92 -4.45 -21.37
N ALA A 338 -19.11 -3.73 -20.60
CA ALA A 338 -19.57 -2.65 -19.74
C ALA A 338 -20.08 -1.41 -20.52
N ALA A 339 -19.52 -1.17 -21.72
CA ALA A 339 -19.92 -0.08 -22.62
C ALA A 339 -21.11 -0.45 -23.51
N ASP A 340 -21.50 -1.72 -23.53
CA ASP A 340 -22.42 -2.30 -24.52
C ASP A 340 -22.04 -1.93 -25.96
N GLY A 341 -20.73 -2.02 -26.26
CA GLY A 341 -20.16 -1.54 -27.52
C GLY A 341 -18.67 -1.26 -27.39
N LEU A 342 -18.10 -0.54 -28.37
CA LEU A 342 -16.69 -0.13 -28.31
C LEU A 342 -16.53 1.08 -27.37
N PRO A 343 -15.78 0.97 -26.27
CA PRO A 343 -15.45 2.13 -25.44
C PRO A 343 -14.52 3.08 -26.19
N PRO A 344 -14.44 4.36 -25.79
CA PRO A 344 -13.48 5.31 -26.37
C PRO A 344 -12.05 4.76 -26.32
N LEU A 345 -11.35 4.76 -27.45
CA LEU A 345 -10.02 4.13 -27.56
C LEU A 345 -8.98 4.76 -26.61
N GLY A 346 -9.11 6.06 -26.32
CA GLY A 346 -8.27 6.74 -25.33
C GLY A 346 -8.45 6.19 -23.92
N LEU A 347 -9.69 5.87 -23.53
CA LEU A 347 -10.00 5.23 -22.25
C LEU A 347 -9.41 3.82 -22.19
N VAL A 348 -9.59 3.02 -23.25
CA VAL A 348 -8.98 1.68 -23.37
C VAL A 348 -7.46 1.75 -23.23
N ALA A 349 -6.81 2.65 -23.97
CA ALA A 349 -5.36 2.82 -23.91
C ALA A 349 -4.88 3.23 -22.51
N ALA A 350 -5.56 4.19 -21.87
CA ALA A 350 -5.24 4.64 -20.51
C ALA A 350 -5.41 3.51 -19.47
N THR A 351 -6.51 2.76 -19.54
CA THR A 351 -6.78 1.62 -18.64
C THR A 351 -5.75 0.50 -18.83
N LEU A 352 -5.40 0.17 -20.07
CA LEU A 352 -4.38 -0.84 -20.37
C LEU A 352 -3.00 -0.41 -19.91
N ALA A 353 -2.61 0.85 -20.14
CA ALA A 353 -1.34 1.39 -19.67
C ALA A 353 -1.27 1.38 -18.13
N GLY A 354 -2.30 1.87 -17.45
CA GLY A 354 -2.39 1.85 -15.99
C GLY A 354 -2.37 0.44 -15.41
N GLY A 355 -3.13 -0.48 -16.01
CA GLY A 355 -3.15 -1.90 -15.63
C GLY A 355 -1.80 -2.60 -15.86
N ALA A 356 -1.11 -2.29 -16.96
CA ALA A 356 0.22 -2.80 -17.25
C ALA A 356 1.26 -2.34 -16.21
N LEU A 357 1.20 -1.05 -15.82
CA LEU A 357 2.03 -0.49 -14.76
C LEU A 357 1.71 -1.17 -13.41
N ALA A 358 0.44 -1.38 -13.08
CA ALA A 358 0.04 -2.07 -11.84
C ALA A 358 0.56 -3.51 -11.79
N ALA A 359 0.33 -4.28 -12.85
CA ALA A 359 0.81 -5.65 -12.94
C ALA A 359 2.34 -5.71 -12.93
N GLY A 360 3.01 -4.76 -13.60
CA GLY A 360 4.47 -4.60 -13.56
C GLY A 360 4.99 -4.31 -12.16
N ALA A 361 4.31 -3.43 -11.41
CA ALA A 361 4.62 -3.13 -10.01
C ALA A 361 4.53 -4.38 -9.13
N ALA A 362 3.40 -5.10 -9.21
CA ALA A 362 3.16 -6.34 -8.49
C ALA A 362 4.22 -7.41 -8.83
N ASN A 363 4.60 -7.54 -10.10
CA ASN A 363 5.64 -8.47 -10.56
C ASN A 363 7.04 -8.09 -10.05
N ALA A 364 7.40 -6.80 -10.07
CA ALA A 364 8.70 -6.33 -9.60
C ALA A 364 8.86 -6.57 -8.08
N VAL A 365 7.83 -6.24 -7.29
CA VAL A 365 7.82 -6.50 -5.85
C VAL A 365 7.80 -8.00 -5.56
N ASN A 366 7.06 -8.79 -6.35
CA ASN A 366 7.06 -10.24 -6.24
C ASN A 366 8.46 -10.84 -6.50
N CYS A 367 9.15 -10.42 -7.55
CA CYS A 367 10.51 -10.89 -7.82
C CYS A 367 11.48 -10.49 -6.70
N TYR A 368 11.31 -9.29 -6.13
CA TYR A 368 12.07 -8.89 -4.94
C TYR A 368 11.81 -9.84 -3.77
N LEU A 369 10.56 -10.13 -3.44
CA LEU A 369 10.18 -10.98 -2.30
C LEU A 369 10.51 -12.46 -2.50
N ASP A 370 10.53 -12.94 -3.74
CA ASP A 370 10.80 -14.34 -4.09
C ASP A 370 12.29 -14.61 -4.40
N ARG A 371 13.18 -13.62 -4.26
CA ARG A 371 14.59 -13.74 -4.67
C ARG A 371 15.35 -14.92 -4.02
N ASP A 372 14.98 -15.28 -2.80
CA ASP A 372 15.54 -16.40 -2.04
C ASP A 372 15.15 -17.75 -2.63
N ILE A 373 13.90 -17.90 -3.05
CA ILE A 373 13.39 -19.13 -3.66
C ILE A 373 13.63 -19.20 -5.17
N ASP A 374 13.73 -18.05 -5.84
CA ASP A 374 13.96 -17.99 -7.29
C ASP A 374 15.36 -18.50 -7.67
N GLY A 375 16.36 -18.36 -6.79
CA GLY A 375 17.72 -18.85 -7.03
C GLY A 375 17.84 -20.37 -7.11
N VAL A 376 16.99 -21.10 -6.40
CA VAL A 376 17.03 -22.58 -6.33
C VAL A 376 16.13 -23.28 -7.36
N MET A 377 15.25 -22.53 -8.02
CA MET A 377 14.33 -23.06 -9.04
C MET A 377 14.93 -22.94 -10.44
N ARG A 378 14.99 -24.05 -11.20
CA ARG A 378 15.54 -24.08 -12.57
C ARG A 378 14.85 -23.07 -13.49
N ARG A 379 13.54 -22.89 -13.31
CA ARG A 379 12.73 -21.96 -14.10
C ARG A 379 13.07 -20.48 -13.85
N THR A 380 13.48 -20.11 -12.63
CA THR A 380 13.53 -18.71 -12.22
C THR A 380 14.92 -18.23 -11.80
N ARG A 381 15.91 -19.13 -11.70
CA ARG A 381 17.33 -18.80 -11.42
C ARG A 381 17.99 -17.84 -12.41
N ARG A 382 17.39 -17.64 -13.60
CA ARG A 382 17.85 -16.70 -14.63
C ARG A 382 17.12 -15.35 -14.60
N ARG A 383 16.28 -15.09 -13.60
CA ARG A 383 15.60 -13.80 -13.43
C ARG A 383 16.62 -12.72 -13.04
N PRO A 384 16.31 -11.43 -13.30
CA PRO A 384 17.27 -10.33 -13.08
C PRO A 384 17.86 -10.24 -11.67
N LEU A 385 17.11 -10.62 -10.64
CA LEU A 385 17.57 -10.58 -9.25
C LEU A 385 18.48 -11.76 -8.88
N PRO A 386 18.08 -13.04 -9.07
CA PRO A 386 19.00 -14.18 -8.89
C PRO A 386 20.24 -14.14 -9.79
N ALA A 387 20.13 -13.55 -10.98
CA ALA A 387 21.25 -13.40 -11.91
C ALA A 387 22.14 -12.17 -11.62
N HIS A 388 21.85 -11.41 -10.55
CA HIS A 388 22.59 -10.21 -10.15
C HIS A 388 22.67 -9.11 -11.23
N GLU A 389 21.74 -9.07 -12.18
CA GLU A 389 21.65 -8.03 -13.20
C GLU A 389 21.11 -6.71 -12.64
N LEU A 390 20.32 -6.78 -11.56
CA LEU A 390 19.77 -5.64 -10.82
C LEU A 390 19.88 -5.90 -9.32
N SER A 391 20.10 -4.83 -8.54
CA SER A 391 20.07 -4.94 -7.09
C SER A 391 18.64 -5.10 -6.55
N PRO A 392 18.43 -5.74 -5.38
CA PRO A 392 17.12 -5.84 -4.74
C PRO A 392 16.46 -4.48 -4.51
N GLU A 393 17.22 -3.47 -4.11
CA GLU A 393 16.74 -2.10 -3.91
C GLU A 393 16.27 -1.46 -5.21
N GLN A 394 16.98 -1.69 -6.31
CA GLN A 394 16.59 -1.20 -7.63
C GLN A 394 15.24 -1.79 -8.08
N ALA A 395 15.06 -3.10 -7.92
CA ALA A 395 13.80 -3.76 -8.25
C ALA A 395 12.63 -3.28 -7.37
N LEU A 396 12.88 -3.10 -6.07
CA LEU A 396 11.85 -2.65 -5.13
C LEU A 396 11.42 -1.19 -5.38
N ARG A 397 12.38 -0.27 -5.58
CA ARG A 397 12.09 1.13 -5.93
C ARG A 397 11.32 1.22 -7.24
N PHE A 398 11.72 0.43 -8.24
CA PHE A 398 11.03 0.36 -9.52
C PHE A 398 9.58 -0.12 -9.36
N GLY A 399 9.35 -1.15 -8.55
CA GLY A 399 8.00 -1.61 -8.23
C GLY A 399 7.13 -0.53 -7.58
N TYR A 400 7.65 0.21 -6.59
CA TYR A 400 6.90 1.31 -5.97
C TYR A 400 6.60 2.46 -6.94
N TRP A 401 7.57 2.84 -7.78
CA TRP A 401 7.36 3.85 -8.81
C TRP A 401 6.29 3.44 -9.81
N LEU A 402 6.33 2.20 -10.31
CA LEU A 402 5.30 1.68 -11.21
C LEU A 402 3.91 1.67 -10.54
N GLY A 403 3.84 1.31 -9.26
CA GLY A 403 2.58 1.30 -8.52
C GLY A 403 2.01 2.70 -8.33
N ALA A 404 2.84 3.67 -7.95
CA ALA A 404 2.44 5.06 -7.85
C ALA A 404 2.02 5.63 -9.21
N ALA A 405 2.83 5.41 -10.25
CA ALA A 405 2.54 5.85 -11.61
C ALA A 405 1.23 5.25 -12.14
N SER A 406 0.99 3.95 -11.89
CA SER A 406 -0.26 3.28 -12.22
C SER A 406 -1.46 3.94 -11.55
N PHE A 407 -1.36 4.18 -10.24
CA PHE A 407 -2.44 4.81 -9.47
C PHE A 407 -2.73 6.22 -9.98
N PHE A 408 -1.71 7.07 -10.14
CA PHE A 408 -1.89 8.44 -10.62
C PHE A 408 -2.44 8.49 -12.04
N LEU A 409 -1.93 7.64 -12.94
CA LEU A 409 -2.44 7.54 -14.31
C LEU A 409 -3.92 7.17 -14.29
N LEU A 410 -4.29 6.06 -13.66
CA LEU A 410 -5.69 5.62 -13.61
C LEU A 410 -6.59 6.64 -12.89
N ALA A 411 -6.15 7.24 -11.79
CA ALA A 411 -6.96 8.18 -11.03
C ALA A 411 -7.25 9.47 -11.82
N THR A 412 -6.32 9.91 -12.67
CA THR A 412 -6.42 11.17 -13.41
C THR A 412 -7.01 11.01 -14.81
N THR A 413 -6.75 9.89 -15.49
CA THR A 413 -7.19 9.68 -16.88
C THR A 413 -8.31 8.66 -17.04
N VAL A 414 -8.65 7.91 -15.99
CA VAL A 414 -9.71 6.88 -16.02
C VAL A 414 -10.76 7.19 -14.94
N ASN A 415 -10.50 6.79 -13.70
CA ASN A 415 -11.21 7.21 -12.50
C ASN A 415 -10.54 6.60 -11.25
N VAL A 416 -10.88 7.15 -10.09
CA VAL A 416 -10.31 6.74 -8.80
C VAL A 416 -10.72 5.32 -8.40
N LEU A 417 -11.90 4.82 -8.81
CA LEU A 417 -12.32 3.45 -8.52
C LEU A 417 -11.41 2.43 -9.21
N ALA A 418 -11.17 2.59 -10.52
CA ALA A 418 -10.25 1.74 -11.28
C ALA A 418 -8.84 1.78 -10.70
N ALA A 419 -8.35 2.97 -10.29
CA ALA A 419 -7.08 3.14 -9.63
C ALA A 419 -7.00 2.41 -8.27
N ALA A 420 -8.05 2.51 -7.45
CA ALA A 420 -8.15 1.85 -6.16
C ALA A 420 -8.23 0.33 -6.29
N LEU A 421 -8.98 -0.20 -7.27
CA LEU A 421 -9.05 -1.63 -7.57
C LEU A 421 -7.69 -2.18 -8.04
N ALA A 422 -6.98 -1.44 -8.89
CA ALA A 422 -5.63 -1.82 -9.32
C ALA A 422 -4.64 -1.82 -8.14
N LEU A 423 -4.69 -0.79 -7.27
CA LEU A 423 -3.86 -0.72 -6.07
C LEU A 423 -4.19 -1.84 -5.07
N ALA A 424 -5.47 -2.15 -4.88
CA ALA A 424 -5.92 -3.26 -4.05
C ALA A 424 -5.42 -4.60 -4.61
N ALA A 425 -5.43 -4.79 -5.94
CA ALA A 425 -4.88 -5.98 -6.58
C ALA A 425 -3.36 -6.11 -6.35
N ILE A 426 -2.60 -5.02 -6.45
CA ILE A 426 -1.16 -4.99 -6.11
C ILE A 426 -0.96 -5.40 -4.65
N ALA A 427 -1.68 -4.77 -3.72
CA ALA A 427 -1.57 -5.03 -2.30
C ALA A 427 -1.93 -6.49 -1.97
N PHE A 428 -3.02 -7.01 -2.53
CA PHE A 428 -3.42 -8.39 -2.35
C PHE A 428 -2.37 -9.36 -2.91
N TYR A 429 -1.85 -9.11 -4.12
CA TYR A 429 -0.82 -9.95 -4.72
C TYR A 429 0.47 -9.99 -3.90
N VAL A 430 0.87 -8.85 -3.34
CA VAL A 430 2.10 -8.72 -2.55
C VAL A 430 1.92 -9.30 -1.15
N PHE A 431 0.97 -8.78 -0.37
CA PHE A 431 0.83 -9.12 1.04
C PHE A 431 0.12 -10.46 1.25
N VAL A 432 -1.01 -10.68 0.58
CA VAL A 432 -1.83 -11.88 0.78
C VAL A 432 -1.22 -13.05 0.04
N TYR A 433 -0.97 -12.92 -1.27
CA TYR A 433 -0.41 -14.03 -2.03
C TYR A 433 1.10 -14.24 -1.79
N THR A 434 1.94 -13.26 -2.14
CA THR A 434 3.40 -13.48 -2.21
C THR A 434 4.04 -13.68 -0.83
N MET A 435 3.73 -12.81 0.13
CA MET A 435 4.36 -12.86 1.47
C MET A 435 3.76 -13.93 2.37
N TRP A 436 2.44 -14.13 2.30
CA TRP A 436 1.73 -15.04 3.19
C TRP A 436 1.43 -16.38 2.51
N LEU A 437 0.36 -16.44 1.71
CA LEU A 437 -0.22 -17.72 1.29
C LEU A 437 0.76 -18.60 0.53
N LYS A 438 1.52 -18.02 -0.40
CA LYS A 438 2.49 -18.75 -1.23
C LYS A 438 3.48 -19.56 -0.40
N ARG A 439 3.85 -19.08 0.79
CA ARG A 439 4.85 -19.72 1.66
C ARG A 439 4.25 -20.65 2.70
N THR A 440 2.94 -20.62 2.94
CA THR A 440 2.34 -21.29 4.12
C THR A 440 1.20 -22.26 3.81
N THR A 441 0.59 -22.25 2.61
CA THR A 441 -0.58 -23.10 2.32
C THR A 441 -0.59 -23.64 0.89
N ASP A 442 -1.19 -24.82 0.72
CA ASP A 442 -1.53 -25.47 -0.55
C ASP A 442 -2.70 -24.81 -1.31
N ARG A 443 -3.48 -23.96 -0.64
CA ARG A 443 -4.54 -23.13 -1.25
C ARG A 443 -4.04 -21.80 -1.82
N ASN A 444 -2.73 -21.64 -1.93
CA ASN A 444 -2.06 -20.40 -2.31
C ASN A 444 -2.56 -19.79 -3.62
N ILE A 445 -2.65 -20.59 -4.69
CA ILE A 445 -3.09 -20.16 -6.01
C ILE A 445 -4.60 -19.94 -6.08
N VAL A 446 -5.38 -20.66 -5.27
CA VAL A 446 -6.84 -20.49 -5.22
C VAL A 446 -7.18 -19.10 -4.73
N ILE A 447 -6.76 -18.77 -3.50
CA ILE A 447 -7.05 -17.45 -2.92
C ILE A 447 -6.21 -16.37 -3.63
N GLY A 448 -4.95 -16.68 -3.94
CA GLY A 448 -4.04 -15.76 -4.64
C GLY A 448 -4.48 -15.37 -6.05
N GLY A 449 -5.29 -16.21 -6.70
CA GLY A 449 -5.85 -15.94 -8.03
C GLY A 449 -6.73 -14.70 -8.09
N ALA A 450 -7.25 -14.21 -6.95
CA ALA A 450 -8.07 -13.00 -6.88
C ALA A 450 -7.35 -11.77 -7.46
N ALA A 451 -6.05 -11.63 -7.21
CA ALA A 451 -5.29 -10.51 -7.79
C ALA A 451 -5.17 -10.63 -9.32
N GLY A 452 -5.08 -11.84 -9.86
CA GLY A 452 -5.03 -12.08 -11.31
C GLY A 452 -6.38 -11.87 -12.01
N ALA A 453 -7.49 -11.98 -11.27
CA ALA A 453 -8.84 -11.76 -11.77
C ALA A 453 -9.28 -10.28 -11.72
N ALA A 454 -8.62 -9.46 -10.89
CA ALA A 454 -8.93 -8.04 -10.73
C ALA A 454 -8.97 -7.19 -12.02
N PRO A 455 -8.20 -7.47 -13.10
CA PRO A 455 -8.27 -6.69 -14.33
C PRO A 455 -9.68 -6.63 -14.96
N ALA A 456 -10.51 -7.66 -14.78
CA ALA A 456 -11.91 -7.64 -15.23
C ALA A 456 -12.74 -6.56 -14.50
N LEU A 457 -12.55 -6.42 -13.19
CA LEU A 457 -13.21 -5.38 -12.39
C LEU A 457 -12.67 -3.98 -12.72
N VAL A 458 -11.35 -3.86 -12.92
CA VAL A 458 -10.72 -2.60 -13.31
C VAL A 458 -11.24 -2.12 -14.67
N GLY A 459 -11.35 -3.03 -15.65
CA GLY A 459 -11.90 -2.73 -16.97
C GLY A 459 -13.37 -2.28 -16.88
N TRP A 460 -14.20 -3.02 -16.14
CA TRP A 460 -15.60 -2.62 -15.95
C TRP A 460 -15.75 -1.24 -15.29
N ALA A 461 -15.01 -1.02 -14.21
CA ALA A 461 -15.01 0.25 -13.47
C ALA A 461 -14.48 1.41 -14.30
N ALA A 462 -13.54 1.16 -15.21
CA ALA A 462 -13.02 2.19 -16.10
C ALA A 462 -14.12 2.82 -16.97
N VAL A 463 -15.08 2.00 -17.42
CA VAL A 463 -16.19 2.45 -18.28
C VAL A 463 -17.36 3.01 -17.47
N THR A 464 -17.74 2.32 -16.39
CA THR A 464 -19.03 2.59 -15.70
C THR A 464 -18.89 3.42 -14.42
N GLY A 465 -17.68 3.61 -13.90
CA GLY A 465 -17.46 4.23 -12.59
C GLY A 465 -17.94 3.38 -11.39
N GLY A 466 -18.41 2.15 -11.63
CA GLY A 466 -18.90 1.22 -10.61
C GLY A 466 -18.46 -0.22 -10.88
N VAL A 467 -18.97 -1.18 -10.10
CA VAL A 467 -18.82 -2.62 -10.36
C VAL A 467 -20.18 -3.29 -10.26
N ALA A 468 -20.60 -3.94 -11.34
CA ALA A 468 -21.88 -4.64 -11.42
C ALA A 468 -21.70 -6.16 -11.38
N LEU A 469 -22.82 -6.89 -11.28
CA LEU A 469 -22.80 -8.35 -11.23
C LEU A 469 -22.06 -9.02 -12.41
N PRO A 470 -22.19 -8.57 -13.68
CA PRO A 470 -21.43 -9.16 -14.79
C PRO A 470 -19.92 -9.01 -14.63
N ALA A 471 -19.45 -7.89 -14.04
CA ALA A 471 -18.05 -7.67 -13.71
C ALA A 471 -17.52 -8.73 -12.72
N TRP A 472 -18.33 -9.05 -11.71
CA TRP A 472 -18.01 -10.08 -10.73
C TRP A 472 -18.03 -11.48 -11.33
N VAL A 473 -18.90 -11.77 -12.30
CA VAL A 473 -18.88 -13.05 -13.04
C VAL A 473 -17.64 -13.16 -13.91
N LEU A 474 -17.24 -12.11 -14.65
CA LEU A 474 -15.99 -12.10 -15.41
C LEU A 474 -14.76 -12.29 -14.51
N PHE A 475 -14.76 -11.63 -13.35
CA PHE A 475 -13.76 -11.87 -12.31
C PHE A 475 -13.77 -13.33 -11.86
N ALA A 476 -14.95 -13.90 -11.57
CA ALA A 476 -15.09 -15.28 -11.13
C ALA A 476 -14.59 -16.29 -12.18
N ILE A 477 -14.81 -16.04 -13.47
CA ILE A 477 -14.28 -16.88 -14.56
C ILE A 477 -12.76 -16.94 -14.47
N VAL A 478 -12.06 -15.79 -14.39
CA VAL A 478 -10.59 -15.77 -14.29
C VAL A 478 -10.12 -16.39 -12.97
N PHE A 479 -10.84 -16.12 -11.87
CA PHE A 479 -10.53 -16.64 -10.55
C PHE A 479 -10.60 -18.18 -10.51
N VAL A 480 -11.70 -18.78 -10.98
CA VAL A 480 -11.92 -20.23 -11.00
C VAL A 480 -11.07 -20.92 -12.07
N TRP A 481 -10.72 -20.22 -13.15
CA TRP A 481 -9.76 -20.69 -14.15
C TRP A 481 -8.32 -20.78 -13.62
N THR A 482 -7.95 -19.94 -12.65
CA THR A 482 -6.57 -19.85 -12.17
C THR A 482 -6.04 -21.17 -11.58
N PRO A 483 -6.78 -21.88 -10.69
CA PRO A 483 -6.31 -23.17 -10.15
C PRO A 483 -6.03 -24.26 -11.19
N PRO A 484 -6.96 -24.63 -12.11
CA PRO A 484 -6.69 -25.68 -13.08
C PRO A 484 -5.55 -25.30 -14.04
N HIS A 485 -5.42 -24.02 -14.40
CA HIS A 485 -4.29 -23.52 -15.18
C HIS A 485 -2.95 -23.67 -14.44
N PHE A 486 -2.85 -23.13 -13.23
CA PHE A 486 -1.58 -23.08 -12.49
C PHE A 486 -1.16 -24.43 -11.93
N TRP A 487 -2.10 -25.27 -11.50
CA TRP A 487 -1.77 -26.60 -11.00
C TRP A 487 -1.28 -27.53 -12.11
N ALA A 488 -1.84 -27.42 -13.32
CA ALA A 488 -1.32 -28.12 -14.49
C ALA A 488 0.14 -27.73 -14.79
N LEU A 489 0.48 -26.43 -14.67
CA LEU A 489 1.87 -25.96 -14.73
C LEU A 489 2.71 -26.50 -13.56
N ALA A 490 2.15 -26.50 -12.35
CA ALA A 490 2.87 -26.87 -11.14
C ALA A 490 3.22 -28.36 -11.09
N MET A 491 2.42 -29.23 -11.69
CA MET A 491 2.75 -30.66 -11.83
C MET A 491 4.08 -30.86 -12.57
N ARG A 492 4.36 -30.07 -13.61
CA ARG A 492 5.64 -30.13 -14.35
C ARG A 492 6.83 -29.64 -13.54
N PHE A 493 6.61 -28.65 -12.67
CA PHE A 493 7.66 -28.00 -11.88
C PHE A 493 7.60 -28.37 -10.39
N ALA A 494 6.99 -29.51 -10.06
CA ALA A 494 6.79 -29.93 -8.67
C ALA A 494 8.14 -30.05 -7.92
N GLY A 495 9.17 -30.59 -8.58
CA GLY A 495 10.52 -30.65 -8.02
C GLY A 495 11.14 -29.28 -7.73
N ASP A 496 10.90 -28.28 -8.60
CA ASP A 496 11.37 -26.91 -8.36
C ASP A 496 10.65 -26.29 -7.15
N TYR A 497 9.34 -26.51 -7.00
CA TYR A 497 8.59 -26.02 -5.83
C TYR A 497 8.99 -26.74 -4.53
N ALA A 498 9.24 -28.05 -4.59
CA ALA A 498 9.72 -28.83 -3.45
C ALA A 498 11.10 -28.34 -3.00
N ALA A 499 12.03 -28.13 -3.93
CA ALA A 499 13.37 -27.59 -3.64
C ALA A 499 13.32 -26.19 -3.00
N ALA A 500 12.32 -25.38 -3.37
CA ALA A 500 12.07 -24.06 -2.82
C ALA A 500 11.29 -24.06 -1.49
N GLY A 501 10.85 -25.23 -0.99
CA GLY A 501 10.01 -25.33 0.21
C GLY A 501 8.62 -24.70 0.05
N VAL A 502 8.14 -24.52 -1.19
CA VAL A 502 6.82 -23.95 -1.47
C VAL A 502 5.77 -25.06 -1.42
N PRO A 503 4.77 -25.00 -0.51
CA PRO A 503 3.76 -26.03 -0.35
C PRO A 503 2.71 -25.98 -1.47
N MET A 504 3.12 -26.07 -2.73
CA MET A 504 2.22 -26.11 -3.88
C MET A 504 1.39 -27.41 -3.85
N LEU A 505 0.14 -27.40 -4.33
CA LEU A 505 -0.76 -28.56 -4.23
C LEU A 505 -0.13 -29.91 -4.67
N PRO A 506 0.60 -30.02 -5.79
CA PRO A 506 1.26 -31.28 -6.18
C PRO A 506 2.35 -31.74 -5.22
N VAL A 507 3.00 -30.81 -4.51
CA VAL A 507 4.04 -31.09 -3.51
C VAL A 507 3.41 -31.47 -2.17
N ALA A 508 2.39 -30.73 -1.75
CA ALA A 508 1.77 -30.90 -0.42
C ALA A 508 0.80 -32.09 -0.34
N ARG A 509 0.07 -32.37 -1.43
CA ARG A 509 -1.01 -33.39 -1.47
C ARG A 509 -0.80 -34.47 -2.53
N GLY A 510 0.28 -34.36 -3.30
CA GLY A 510 0.60 -35.31 -4.36
C GLY A 510 -0.22 -35.09 -5.65
N GLU A 511 0.13 -35.88 -6.65
CA GLU A 511 -0.39 -35.72 -8.00
C GLU A 511 -1.87 -36.11 -8.13
N ARG A 512 -2.29 -37.20 -7.48
CA ARG A 512 -3.67 -37.72 -7.56
C ARG A 512 -4.70 -36.67 -7.11
N GLU A 513 -4.49 -36.06 -5.95
CA GLU A 513 -5.39 -35.01 -5.44
C GLU A 513 -5.32 -33.75 -6.31
N THR A 514 -4.14 -33.39 -6.83
CA THR A 514 -4.01 -32.27 -7.77
C THR A 514 -4.88 -32.47 -9.01
N ARG A 515 -4.81 -33.66 -9.63
CA ARG A 515 -5.63 -33.98 -10.82
C ARG A 515 -7.13 -33.92 -10.51
N ARG A 516 -7.53 -34.42 -9.33
CA ARG A 516 -8.93 -34.35 -8.86
C ARG A 516 -9.40 -32.90 -8.72
N GLN A 517 -8.61 -32.05 -8.07
CA GLN A 517 -8.93 -30.63 -7.90
C GLN A 517 -8.97 -29.89 -9.26
N ILE A 518 -8.05 -30.19 -10.18
CA ILE A 518 -8.10 -29.65 -11.55
C ILE A 518 -9.45 -29.98 -12.21
N LEU A 519 -9.93 -31.22 -12.12
CA LEU A 519 -11.22 -31.62 -12.68
C LEU A 519 -12.40 -30.88 -12.02
N LEU A 520 -12.44 -30.82 -10.69
CA LEU A 520 -13.51 -30.13 -9.96
C LEU A 520 -13.59 -28.64 -10.30
N TYR A 521 -12.46 -27.95 -10.33
CA TYR A 521 -12.41 -26.54 -10.74
C TYR A 521 -12.72 -26.35 -12.23
N SER A 522 -12.42 -27.33 -13.09
CA SER A 522 -12.81 -27.26 -14.50
C SER A 522 -14.32 -27.35 -14.69
N LEU A 523 -15.00 -28.19 -13.90
CA LEU A 523 -16.47 -28.25 -13.88
C LEU A 523 -17.08 -26.95 -13.34
N ALA A 524 -16.52 -26.40 -12.26
CA ALA A 524 -16.94 -25.11 -11.71
C ALA A 524 -16.71 -23.96 -12.69
N LEU A 525 -15.58 -23.95 -13.40
CA LEU A 525 -15.27 -22.98 -14.45
C LEU A 525 -16.30 -23.06 -15.57
N PHE A 526 -16.67 -24.28 -15.99
CA PHE A 526 -17.68 -24.46 -17.02
C PHE A 526 -19.03 -23.85 -16.62
N GLY A 527 -19.52 -24.18 -15.42
CA GLY A 527 -20.75 -23.57 -14.88
C GLY A 527 -20.65 -22.04 -14.73
N THR A 528 -19.52 -21.53 -14.26
CA THR A 528 -19.28 -20.09 -14.09
C THR A 528 -19.27 -19.36 -15.44
N SER A 529 -18.72 -19.98 -16.50
CA SER A 529 -18.74 -19.40 -17.85
C SER A 529 -20.16 -19.31 -18.42
N LEU A 530 -21.01 -20.31 -18.17
CA LEU A 530 -22.41 -20.29 -18.59
C LEU A 530 -23.25 -19.28 -17.81
N LEU A 531 -22.90 -19.02 -16.54
CA LEU A 531 -23.60 -18.02 -15.70
C LEU A 531 -23.54 -16.60 -16.29
N LEU A 532 -22.51 -16.28 -17.09
CA LEU A 532 -22.43 -14.98 -17.76
C LEU A 532 -23.56 -14.78 -18.79
N VAL A 533 -24.16 -15.84 -19.31
CA VAL A 533 -25.25 -15.75 -20.30
C VAL A 533 -26.45 -14.99 -19.74
N PRO A 534 -27.13 -15.44 -18.67
CA PRO A 534 -28.26 -14.71 -18.11
C PRO A 534 -27.86 -13.43 -17.37
N VAL A 535 -26.67 -13.40 -16.76
CA VAL A 535 -26.24 -12.24 -15.95
C VAL A 535 -25.73 -11.09 -16.82
N GLY A 536 -24.92 -11.41 -17.82
CA GLY A 536 -24.36 -10.45 -18.75
C GLY A 536 -25.35 -10.06 -19.83
N GLY A 537 -26.31 -10.92 -20.19
CA GLY A 537 -27.14 -10.77 -21.39
C GLY A 537 -26.36 -11.20 -22.64
N MET A 538 -25.68 -12.34 -22.57
CA MET A 538 -24.88 -12.83 -23.70
C MET A 538 -25.74 -13.61 -24.69
N GLY A 539 -25.50 -13.36 -25.98
CA GLY A 539 -26.12 -13.99 -27.11
C GLY A 539 -25.46 -15.32 -27.53
N PRO A 540 -25.81 -15.81 -28.73
CA PRO A 540 -25.45 -17.15 -29.19
C PRO A 540 -23.97 -17.30 -29.53
N ILE A 541 -23.23 -16.22 -29.85
CA ILE A 541 -21.79 -16.31 -30.13
C ILE A 541 -21.05 -16.71 -28.86
N TYR A 542 -21.32 -15.99 -27.76
CA TYR A 542 -20.70 -16.31 -26.48
C TYR A 542 -21.18 -17.66 -25.94
N LEU A 543 -22.48 -17.95 -26.00
CA LEU A 543 -23.02 -19.22 -25.52
C LEU A 543 -22.37 -20.42 -26.23
N SER A 544 -22.28 -20.36 -27.56
CA SER A 544 -21.64 -21.42 -28.36
C SER A 544 -20.17 -21.59 -27.99
N ALA A 545 -19.44 -20.48 -27.86
CA ALA A 545 -18.04 -20.51 -27.44
C ALA A 545 -17.89 -21.10 -26.03
N ALA A 546 -18.72 -20.68 -25.07
CA ALA A 546 -18.68 -21.17 -23.69
C ALA A 546 -18.94 -22.68 -23.60
N VAL A 547 -19.93 -23.19 -24.34
CA VAL A 547 -20.24 -24.63 -24.41
C VAL A 547 -19.09 -25.42 -25.01
N VAL A 548 -18.59 -25.02 -26.19
CA VAL A 548 -17.54 -25.76 -26.92
C VAL A 548 -16.21 -25.71 -26.17
N LEU A 549 -15.76 -24.51 -25.79
CA LEU A 549 -14.49 -24.32 -25.10
C LEU A 549 -14.53 -24.93 -23.69
N GLY A 550 -15.64 -24.76 -22.97
CA GLY A 550 -15.83 -25.31 -21.62
C GLY A 550 -15.90 -26.83 -21.61
N GLY A 551 -16.67 -27.43 -22.53
CA GLY A 551 -16.71 -28.87 -22.72
C GLY A 551 -15.35 -29.46 -23.07
N ALA A 552 -14.61 -28.81 -23.99
CA ALA A 552 -13.24 -29.21 -24.33
C ALA A 552 -12.27 -29.11 -23.13
N PHE A 553 -12.41 -28.08 -22.28
CA PHE A 553 -11.62 -27.94 -21.07
C PHE A 553 -11.88 -29.08 -20.08
N VAL A 554 -13.16 -29.36 -19.81
CA VAL A 554 -13.58 -30.47 -18.92
C VAL A 554 -13.12 -31.80 -19.47
N HIS A 555 -13.23 -32.04 -20.78
CA HIS A 555 -12.75 -33.26 -21.41
C HIS A 555 -11.24 -33.48 -21.18
N ARG A 556 -10.42 -32.44 -21.41
CA ARG A 556 -8.96 -32.52 -21.14
C ARG A 556 -8.66 -32.72 -19.65
N ALA A 557 -9.40 -32.07 -18.76
CA ALA A 557 -9.24 -32.25 -17.32
C ALA A 557 -9.62 -33.68 -16.87
N LEU A 558 -10.67 -34.27 -17.46
CA LEU A 558 -11.09 -35.66 -17.22
C LEU A 558 -10.04 -36.65 -17.74
N ARG A 559 -9.48 -36.38 -18.92
CA ARG A 559 -8.39 -37.17 -19.47
C ARG A 559 -7.15 -37.15 -18.57
N LEU A 560 -6.74 -35.96 -18.13
CA LEU A 560 -5.66 -35.80 -17.16
C LEU A 560 -5.97 -36.53 -15.83
N TYR A 561 -7.21 -36.51 -15.36
CA TYR A 561 -7.61 -37.23 -14.15
C TYR A 561 -7.46 -38.76 -14.29
N ARG A 562 -7.84 -39.32 -15.44
CA ARG A 562 -7.79 -40.77 -15.72
C ARG A 562 -6.38 -41.26 -16.06
N GLU A 563 -5.73 -40.60 -17.02
CA GLU A 563 -4.46 -41.06 -17.61
C GLU A 563 -3.25 -40.51 -16.83
N GLY A 564 -3.36 -39.31 -16.27
CA GLY A 564 -2.25 -38.64 -15.59
C GLY A 564 -1.11 -38.22 -16.51
N GLY A 565 0.05 -37.91 -15.91
CA GLY A 565 1.29 -37.71 -16.65
C GLY A 565 1.57 -36.27 -17.10
N ALA A 566 2.84 -36.00 -17.35
CA ALA A 566 3.34 -34.67 -17.67
C ALA A 566 2.84 -34.13 -19.03
N ALA A 567 2.59 -35.02 -20.00
CA ALA A 567 2.10 -34.65 -21.33
C ALA A 567 0.68 -34.08 -21.27
N GLU A 568 -0.24 -34.76 -20.57
CA GLU A 568 -1.62 -34.30 -20.40
C GLU A 568 -1.70 -33.02 -19.58
N ALA A 569 -0.92 -32.92 -18.49
CA ALA A 569 -0.85 -31.70 -17.69
C ALA A 569 -0.35 -30.50 -18.53
N TRP A 570 0.65 -30.72 -19.37
CA TRP A 570 1.16 -29.68 -20.26
C TRP A 570 0.16 -29.32 -21.38
N GLY A 571 -0.54 -30.31 -21.91
CA GLY A 571 -1.60 -30.14 -22.91
C GLY A 571 -2.77 -29.31 -22.36
N LEU A 572 -3.20 -29.57 -21.13
CA LEU A 572 -4.22 -28.78 -20.44
C LEU A 572 -3.74 -27.36 -20.16
N PHE A 573 -2.51 -27.19 -19.66
CA PHE A 573 -1.92 -25.86 -19.42
C PHE A 573 -1.92 -25.00 -20.69
N ARG A 574 -1.46 -25.53 -21.83
CA ARG A 574 -1.46 -24.80 -23.11
C ARG A 574 -2.88 -24.44 -23.56
N PHE A 575 -3.80 -25.41 -23.49
CA PHE A 575 -5.19 -25.16 -23.86
C PHE A 575 -5.85 -24.11 -22.97
N SER A 576 -5.56 -24.11 -21.67
CA SER A 576 -6.17 -23.16 -20.75
C SER A 576 -5.86 -21.70 -21.06
N VAL A 577 -4.69 -21.41 -21.66
CA VAL A 577 -4.35 -20.05 -22.15
C VAL A 577 -5.21 -19.67 -23.35
N VAL A 578 -5.35 -20.59 -24.32
CA VAL A 578 -6.18 -20.40 -25.52
C VAL A 578 -7.65 -20.26 -25.13
N TYR A 579 -8.13 -21.12 -24.23
CA TYR A 579 -9.48 -21.09 -23.68
C TYR A 579 -9.83 -19.71 -23.14
N LEU A 580 -8.97 -19.14 -22.28
CA LEU A 580 -9.26 -17.86 -21.63
C LEU A 580 -9.32 -16.73 -22.66
N GLY A 581 -8.35 -16.67 -23.57
CA GLY A 581 -8.31 -15.67 -24.63
C GLY A 581 -9.51 -15.77 -25.58
N ALA A 582 -9.86 -16.98 -26.02
CA ALA A 582 -10.98 -17.21 -26.93
C ALA A 582 -12.34 -16.92 -26.28
N LEU A 583 -12.52 -17.33 -25.01
CA LEU A 583 -13.76 -17.05 -24.27
C LEU A 583 -13.98 -15.55 -24.08
N PHE A 584 -12.95 -14.81 -23.66
CA PHE A 584 -13.04 -13.35 -23.51
C PHE A 584 -13.16 -12.63 -24.86
N ALA A 585 -12.52 -13.13 -25.92
CA ALA A 585 -12.76 -12.62 -27.26
C ALA A 585 -14.22 -12.83 -27.70
N ALA A 586 -14.84 -13.96 -27.34
CA ALA A 586 -16.25 -14.22 -27.60
C ALA A 586 -17.18 -13.25 -26.84
N VAL A 587 -16.83 -12.84 -25.61
CA VAL A 587 -17.58 -11.79 -24.87
C VAL A 587 -17.59 -10.48 -25.67
N ALA A 588 -16.44 -10.05 -26.18
CA ALA A 588 -16.37 -8.84 -26.99
C ALA A 588 -17.09 -9.00 -28.33
N ALA A 589 -16.87 -10.12 -29.03
CA ALA A 589 -17.48 -10.36 -30.35
C ALA A 589 -19.01 -10.39 -30.28
N ASP A 590 -19.58 -11.05 -29.28
CA ASP A 590 -21.02 -11.16 -29.06
C ASP A 590 -21.68 -9.80 -28.80
N ARG A 591 -20.92 -8.83 -28.28
CA ARG A 591 -21.38 -7.44 -28.06
C ARG A 591 -21.23 -6.54 -29.27
N LEU A 592 -20.24 -6.81 -30.11
CA LEU A 592 -19.90 -5.97 -31.26
C LEU A 592 -20.58 -6.42 -32.55
N VAL A 593 -20.95 -7.69 -32.64
CA VAL A 593 -21.64 -8.25 -33.80
C VAL A 593 -23.14 -8.22 -33.54
N PRO A 594 -23.91 -7.37 -34.22
CA PRO A 594 -25.37 -7.43 -34.18
C PRO A 594 -25.79 -8.75 -34.83
N LEU A 595 -26.34 -9.66 -34.04
CA LEU A 595 -27.10 -10.80 -34.56
C LEU A 595 -28.59 -10.44 -34.52
N PRO A 596 -29.34 -10.77 -35.58
CA PRO A 596 -30.76 -10.42 -35.71
C PRO A 596 -31.65 -11.08 -34.66
#